data_AF-A0A562MJB3-F1
#
_entry.id   AF-A0A562MJB3-F1
#
_cell.length_a   1.000
_cell.length_b   1.000
_cell.length_c   1.000
_cell.angle_alpha   90.00
_cell.angle_beta   90.00
_cell.angle_gamma   90.00
#
_symmetry.space_group_name_H-M   'P 1'
#
loop_
_entity.id
_entity.type
_entity.pdbx_description
1 polymer ?
#
loop_
_entity_poly.entity_id
_entity_poly.type
_entity_poly.pdbx_seq_one_letter_code
_entity_poly.pdbx_strand_id
1 'polypeptide(L)'
;MKNIGKAFRLLRIQKGWEQKEFAKKLNLSTPAVSKIETGFTTITLSRLNQIASVFNLTTVQLLAQHVLPQRNKGKVKEQDECAEILKKNTTT
;
A
#
# COMPACT_ATOMS: atom_id res chain seq x y z
N MET A 1 -3.82 -3.20 -19.68
CA MET A 1 -3.53 -2.57 -18.37
C MET A 1 -2.09 -2.86 -17.93
N LYS A 2 -1.10 -2.42 -18.72
CA LYS A 2 0.32 -2.63 -18.37
C LYS A 2 0.69 -1.60 -17.30
N ASN A 3 1.05 -2.07 -16.10
CA ASN A 3 1.74 -1.34 -15.01
C ASN A 3 0.98 -1.05 -13.69
N ILE A 4 -0.19 -1.64 -13.41
CA ILE A 4 -0.77 -1.56 -12.05
C ILE A 4 0.17 -2.19 -10.99
N GLY A 5 0.83 -3.30 -11.35
CA GLY A 5 1.84 -3.95 -10.48
C GLY A 5 3.00 -3.03 -10.12
N LYS A 6 3.42 -2.14 -11.02
CA LYS A 6 4.47 -1.15 -10.74
C LYS A 6 3.99 -0.11 -9.73
N ALA A 7 2.74 0.33 -9.83
CA ALA A 7 2.16 1.25 -8.84
C ALA A 7 2.15 0.61 -7.44
N PHE A 8 1.81 -0.68 -7.33
CA PHE A 8 1.85 -1.38 -6.05
C PHE A 8 3.26 -1.47 -5.48
N ARG A 9 4.25 -1.79 -6.33
CA ARG A 9 5.66 -1.80 -5.94
C ARG A 9 6.11 -0.44 -5.41
N LEU A 10 5.73 0.65 -6.10
CA LEU A 10 6.07 2.01 -5.67
C LEU A 10 5.43 2.36 -4.33
N LEU A 11 4.12 2.12 -4.17
CA LEU A 11 3.42 2.37 -2.91
C LEU A 11 4.00 1.56 -1.75
N ARG A 12 4.34 0.29 -2.01
CA ARG A 12 4.99 -0.58 -1.04
C ARG A 12 6.34 0.01 -0.58
N ILE A 13 7.17 0.46 -1.52
CA ILE A 13 8.47 1.08 -1.22
C ILE A 13 8.28 2.40 -0.46
N GLN A 14 7.31 3.23 -0.85
CA GLN A 14 6.99 4.49 -0.16
C GLN A 14 6.56 4.27 1.29
N LYS A 15 5.87 3.16 1.58
CA LYS A 15 5.51 2.74 2.94
C LYS A 15 6.63 2.02 3.69
N GLY A 16 7.78 1.77 3.06
CA GLY A 16 8.90 1.05 3.66
C GLY A 16 8.65 -0.44 3.86
N TRP A 17 7.73 -1.05 3.12
CA TRP A 17 7.36 -2.45 3.30
C TRP A 17 8.21 -3.40 2.42
N GLU A 18 8.61 -4.52 3.01
CA GLU A 18 9.12 -5.65 2.25
C GLU A 18 7.99 -6.40 1.54
N GLN A 19 8.31 -7.18 0.50
CA GLN A 19 7.30 -7.99 -0.20
C GLN A 19 6.61 -8.99 0.75
N LYS A 20 7.35 -9.55 1.73
CA LYS A 20 6.80 -10.44 2.76
C LYS A 20 5.74 -9.74 3.62
N GLU A 21 6.01 -8.51 4.06
CA GLU A 21 5.08 -7.74 4.89
C GLU A 21 3.85 -7.31 4.10
N PHE A 22 4.02 -6.91 2.84
CA PHE A 22 2.90 -6.61 1.96
C PHE A 22 2.05 -7.85 1.65
N ALA A 23 2.70 -9.02 1.49
CA ALA A 23 2.01 -10.29 1.29
C ALA A 23 1.15 -10.68 2.50
N LYS A 24 1.68 -10.52 3.73
CA LYS A 24 0.91 -10.72 4.97
C LYS A 24 -0.33 -9.83 5.03
N LYS A 25 -0.20 -8.54 4.70
CA LYS A 25 -1.33 -7.58 4.70
C LYS A 25 -2.44 -7.95 3.72
N LEU A 26 -2.09 -8.62 2.61
CA LEU A 26 -3.03 -9.08 1.59
C LEU A 26 -3.51 -10.53 1.78
N ASN A 27 -3.01 -11.21 2.82
CA ASN A 27 -3.17 -12.64 3.03
C ASN A 27 -2.78 -13.45 1.77
N LEU A 28 -1.58 -13.15 1.24
CA LEU A 28 -0.99 -13.78 0.06
C LEU A 28 0.40 -14.34 0.38
N SER A 29 0.92 -15.17 -0.52
CA SER A 29 2.32 -15.58 -0.47
C SER A 29 3.23 -14.51 -1.10
N THR A 30 4.48 -14.41 -0.62
CA THR A 30 5.50 -13.50 -1.19
C THR A 30 5.67 -13.69 -2.70
N PRO A 31 5.71 -14.93 -3.25
CA PRO A 31 5.78 -15.14 -4.71
C PRO A 31 4.56 -14.60 -5.46
N ALA A 32 3.35 -14.67 -4.86
CA ALA A 32 2.15 -14.11 -5.48
C ALA A 32 2.24 -12.58 -5.58
N VAL A 33 2.73 -11.91 -4.54
CA VAL A 33 3.00 -10.45 -4.58
C VAL A 33 4.02 -10.12 -5.66
N SER A 34 5.12 -10.88 -5.77
CA SER A 34 6.13 -10.68 -6.82
C SER A 34 5.53 -10.80 -8.23
N LYS A 35 4.70 -11.82 -8.48
CA LYS A 35 3.98 -11.99 -9.76
C LYS A 35 2.99 -10.87 -10.04
N ILE A 36 2.34 -10.33 -9.01
CA ILE A 36 1.46 -9.15 -9.15
C ILE A 36 2.27 -7.91 -9.51
N GLU A 37 3.36 -7.63 -8.78
CA GLU A 37 4.21 -6.44 -9.01
C GLU A 37 4.87 -6.43 -10.39
N THR A 38 5.24 -7.62 -10.89
CA THR A 38 5.82 -7.80 -12.23
C THR A 38 4.76 -7.79 -13.34
N GLY A 39 3.47 -7.87 -12.99
CA GLY A 39 2.37 -7.94 -13.96
C GLY A 39 2.16 -9.32 -14.59
N PHE A 40 2.79 -10.37 -14.04
CA PHE A 40 2.57 -11.76 -14.45
C PHE A 40 1.15 -12.23 -14.09
N THR A 41 0.63 -11.81 -12.94
CA THR A 41 -0.73 -12.14 -12.51
C THR A 41 -1.67 -10.97 -12.77
N THR A 42 -2.76 -11.23 -13.50
CA THR A 42 -3.88 -10.31 -13.62
C THR A 42 -4.67 -10.27 -12.32
N ILE A 43 -5.05 -9.08 -11.88
CA ILE A 43 -5.82 -8.86 -10.66
C ILE A 43 -7.29 -8.61 -11.00
N THR A 44 -8.18 -9.16 -10.18
CA THR A 44 -9.62 -8.85 -10.27
C THR A 44 -9.92 -7.52 -9.57
N LEU A 45 -11.07 -6.92 -9.88
CA LEU A 45 -11.51 -5.69 -9.23
C LEU A 45 -11.65 -5.83 -7.71
N SER A 46 -12.16 -6.98 -7.24
CA SER A 46 -12.26 -7.28 -5.80
C SER A 46 -10.87 -7.25 -5.13
N ARG A 47 -9.86 -7.87 -5.76
CA ARG A 47 -8.50 -7.85 -5.23
C ARG A 47 -7.90 -6.44 -5.28
N LEU A 48 -8.18 -5.69 -6.33
CA LEU A 48 -7.74 -4.29 -6.44
C LEU A 48 -8.32 -3.44 -5.31
N ASN A 49 -9.59 -3.63 -4.95
CA ASN A 49 -10.24 -2.94 -3.83
C ASN A 49 -9.55 -3.29 -2.50
N GLN A 50 -9.25 -4.57 -2.24
CA GLN A 50 -8.52 -4.98 -1.05
C GLN A 50 -7.14 -4.32 -0.94
N ILE A 51 -6.41 -4.26 -2.06
CA ILE A 51 -5.11 -3.59 -2.11
C ILE A 51 -5.27 -2.10 -1.82
N ALA A 52 -6.29 -1.44 -2.39
CA ALA A 52 -6.58 -0.04 -2.13
C ALA A 52 -6.82 0.21 -0.63
N SER A 53 -7.62 -0.66 0.02
CA SER A 53 -7.86 -0.60 1.46
C SER A 53 -6.58 -0.75 2.29
N VAL A 54 -5.66 -1.62 1.92
CA VAL A 54 -4.35 -1.77 2.62
C VAL A 54 -3.54 -0.46 2.59
N PHE A 55 -3.69 0.34 1.55
CA PHE A 55 -3.01 1.64 1.42
C PHE A 55 -3.84 2.82 1.92
N ASN A 56 -5.05 2.59 2.46
CA ASN A 56 -6.04 3.63 2.80
C ASN A 56 -6.36 4.54 1.60
N LEU A 57 -6.50 3.94 0.42
CA LEU A 57 -6.86 4.61 -0.83
C LEU A 57 -8.18 4.07 -1.36
N THR A 58 -8.86 4.89 -2.15
CA THR A 58 -9.93 4.41 -3.03
C THR A 58 -9.34 3.74 -4.27
N THR A 59 -10.11 2.85 -4.89
CA THR A 59 -9.71 2.19 -6.15
C THR A 59 -9.41 3.18 -7.27
N VAL A 60 -10.16 4.29 -7.33
CA VAL A 60 -9.93 5.38 -8.29
C VAL A 60 -8.59 6.07 -8.02
N GLN A 61 -8.27 6.40 -6.77
CA GLN A 61 -6.98 6.99 -6.40
C GLN A 61 -5.81 6.05 -6.70
N LEU A 62 -5.97 4.76 -6.43
CA LEU A 62 -4.97 3.73 -6.72
C LEU A 62 -4.70 3.62 -8.23
N LEU A 63 -5.76 3.68 -9.05
CA LEU A 63 -5.64 3.69 -10.51
C LEU A 63 -5.04 5.01 -11.03
N ALA A 64 -5.33 6.15 -10.40
CA ALA A 64 -4.75 7.43 -10.76
C ALA A 64 -3.23 7.48 -10.57
N GLN A 65 -2.66 6.69 -9.64
CA GLN A 65 -1.20 6.53 -9.49
C GLN A 65 -0.52 5.96 -10.74
N HIS A 66 -1.27 5.31 -11.62
CA HIS A 66 -0.75 4.84 -12.91
C HIS A 66 -0.74 5.94 -13.98
N VAL A 67 -1.61 6.95 -13.85
CA VAL A 67 -1.91 7.92 -14.93
C VAL A 67 -1.12 9.22 -14.77
N LEU A 68 -0.61 9.54 -13.58
CA LEU A 68 0.05 10.82 -13.33
C LEU A 68 1.57 10.65 -13.19
N PRO A 69 2.41 11.38 -13.96
CA PRO A 69 3.81 11.54 -13.62
C PRO A 69 3.90 12.16 -12.22
N GLN A 70 4.80 11.63 -11.40
CA GLN A 70 4.98 12.04 -10.00
C GLN A 70 5.27 13.55 -9.93
N ARG A 71 4.23 14.37 -9.76
CA ARG A 71 4.40 15.76 -9.36
C ARG A 71 4.76 15.72 -7.89
N ASN A 72 6.02 16.01 -7.57
CA ASN A 72 6.56 16.14 -6.21
C ASN A 72 5.51 16.79 -5.30
N LYS A 73 4.80 15.98 -4.51
CA LYS A 73 3.98 16.51 -3.42
C LYS A 73 4.94 16.83 -2.30
N GLY A 74 5.21 18.12 -2.16
CA GLY A 74 5.77 18.67 -0.93
C GLY A 74 5.03 18.11 0.28
N LYS A 75 5.80 17.86 1.34
CA LYS A 75 5.41 17.35 2.66
C LYS A 75 3.94 17.64 3.00
N VAL A 76 3.13 16.61 3.15
CA VAL A 76 1.88 16.69 3.92
C VAL A 76 2.14 15.93 5.23
N LYS A 77 2.17 16.72 6.31
CA LYS A 77 2.15 16.25 7.69
C LYS A 77 0.74 15.77 8.07
N GLU A 78 0.66 15.17 9.25
CA GLU A 78 -0.52 14.69 9.99
C GLU A 78 -0.97 13.27 9.60
N GLN A 79 -0.57 12.26 10.39
CA GLN A 79 -1.08 11.88 11.72
C GLN A 79 -2.48 11.29 11.59
N ASP A 80 -2.58 9.98 11.85
CA ASP A 80 -3.65 9.42 12.70
C ASP A 80 -3.22 8.02 13.20
N GLU A 81 -2.91 8.03 14.49
CA GLU A 81 -2.93 6.97 15.51
C GLU A 81 -2.24 5.62 15.25
N CYS A 82 -0.97 5.54 15.69
CA CYS A 82 -0.41 4.31 16.23
C CYS A 82 -0.65 4.27 17.75
N ALA A 83 -1.04 3.09 18.24
CA ALA A 83 -1.38 2.78 19.62
C ALA A 83 -0.35 3.24 20.68
N GLU A 84 -0.79 4.05 21.66
CA GLU A 84 -0.11 4.20 22.96
C GLU A 84 -1.04 4.78 24.06
N ILE A 85 -2.14 4.12 24.42
CA ILE A 85 -2.89 4.41 25.68
C ILE A 85 -2.63 3.32 26.74
N LEU A 86 -1.40 2.81 26.86
CA LEU A 86 -1.11 1.86 27.93
C LEU A 86 0.34 1.85 28.42
N LYS A 87 1.01 2.99 28.62
CA LYS A 87 2.15 3.11 29.54
C LYS A 87 2.30 4.56 30.03
N LYS A 88 1.63 4.91 31.14
CA LYS A 88 2.02 5.94 32.14
C LYS A 88 0.95 6.03 33.23
N ASN A 89 0.92 5.02 34.10
CA ASN A 89 0.70 5.31 35.52
C ASN A 89 1.96 6.01 36.05
N THR A 90 1.80 6.73 37.18
CA THR A 90 2.79 7.27 38.13
C THR A 90 3.20 8.74 38.01
N THR A 91 2.98 9.45 39.14
CA THR A 91 3.53 10.75 39.61
C THR A 91 2.69 11.96 39.16
N THR A 92 1.91 12.67 39.99
CA THR A 92 1.99 13.05 41.42
C THR A 92 0.59 13.06 42.03
#